data_AF-A0A7L5G5S3-F1
#
_entry.id   AF-A0A7L5G5S3-F1
#
_cell.length_a   1.000
_cell.length_b   1.000
_cell.length_c   1.000
_cell.angle_alpha   90.00
_cell.angle_beta   90.00
_cell.angle_gamma   90.00
#
_symmetry.space_group_name_H-M   'P 1'
#
loop_
_entity.id
_entity.type
_entity.pdbx_description
1 polymer ?
#
loop_
_entity_poly.entity_id
_entity_poly.type
_entity_poly.pdbx_seq_one_letter_code
_entity_poly.pdbx_strand_id
1 'polypeptide(L)'
;MPDEKIYLLIEGTKGFTIDDNGMTSLKDSISLTDAYGKILTSNENLFPELVIATNLGDQLYRSITMSKGSVKNPITCGFKIHDRQSNKYLETCFKLTVTN
;
A
#
# COMPACT_ATOMS: atom_id res chain seq x y z
N MET A 1 -12.61 19.39 -8.07
CA MET A 1 -12.42 17.94 -8.03
C MET A 1 -12.77 17.47 -6.63
N PRO A 2 -13.75 16.56 -6.48
CA PRO A 2 -13.98 15.91 -5.19
C PRO A 2 -12.73 15.10 -4.81
N ASP A 3 -12.54 14.88 -3.52
CA ASP A 3 -11.39 14.15 -2.99
C ASP A 3 -11.45 12.69 -3.48
N GLU A 4 -10.64 12.36 -4.49
CA GLU A 4 -10.63 11.01 -5.05
C GLU A 4 -10.02 10.04 -4.05
N LYS A 5 -10.72 8.92 -3.82
CA LYS A 5 -10.27 7.85 -2.93
C LYS A 5 -9.86 6.64 -3.75
N ILE A 6 -8.58 6.29 -3.65
CA ILE A 6 -8.02 5.07 -4.23
C ILE A 6 -8.02 4.01 -3.15
N TYR A 7 -8.62 2.86 -3.41
CA TYR A 7 -8.58 1.71 -2.51
C TYR A 7 -7.58 0.69 -3.01
N LEU A 8 -6.68 0.26 -2.13
CA LEU A 8 -5.82 -0.88 -2.39
C LEU A 8 -6.31 -2.07 -1.60
N LEU A 9 -6.48 -3.17 -2.33
CA LEU A 9 -6.90 -4.46 -1.86
C LEU A 9 -5.77 -5.43 -2.09
N ILE A 10 -5.24 -6.01 -1.03
CA ILE A 10 -4.24 -7.08 -1.12
C ILE A 10 -4.82 -8.31 -0.45
N GLU A 11 -4.90 -9.41 -1.19
CA GLU A 11 -5.49 -10.66 -0.76
C GLU A 11 -4.47 -11.79 -0.88
N GLY A 12 -4.64 -12.85 -0.11
CA GLY A 12 -3.86 -14.08 -0.30
C GLY A 12 -2.37 -13.95 0.01
N THR A 13 -1.99 -13.22 1.05
CA THR A 13 -0.59 -13.02 1.47
C THR A 13 0.05 -14.26 2.14
N LYS A 14 -0.34 -15.46 1.69
CA LYS A 14 0.23 -16.74 2.12
C LYS A 14 1.72 -16.76 1.77
N GLY A 15 2.58 -16.64 2.77
CA GLY A 15 4.04 -16.60 2.56
C GLY A 15 4.80 -15.82 3.62
N PHE A 16 4.15 -14.89 4.32
CA PHE A 16 4.75 -14.18 5.46
C PHE A 16 4.94 -15.09 6.68
N THR A 17 5.91 -14.72 7.51
CA THR A 17 6.21 -15.44 8.76
C THR A 17 5.13 -15.17 9.78
N ILE A 18 4.65 -16.23 10.40
CA ILE A 18 3.59 -16.20 11.41
C ILE A 18 4.21 -16.72 12.71
N ASP A 19 4.01 -16.00 13.81
CA ASP A 19 4.44 -16.42 15.14
C ASP A 19 3.48 -17.44 15.76
N ASP A 20 3.83 -17.94 16.95
CA ASP A 20 3.04 -18.94 17.67
C ASP A 20 1.63 -18.45 18.07
N ASN A 21 1.40 -17.13 18.05
CA ASN A 21 0.10 -16.52 18.34
C ASN A 21 -0.73 -16.26 17.07
N GLY A 22 -0.26 -16.68 15.89
CA GLY A 22 -0.96 -16.45 14.63
C GLY A 22 -0.78 -15.01 14.10
N MET A 23 0.20 -14.27 14.61
CA MET A 23 0.47 -12.89 14.24
C MET A 23 1.64 -12.79 13.26
N THR A 24 1.67 -11.72 12.48
CA THR A 24 2.80 -11.38 11.61
C THR A 24 3.27 -9.96 11.87
N SER A 25 4.56 -9.70 11.64
CA SER A 25 5.15 -8.37 11.78
C SER A 25 5.47 -7.83 10.40
N LEU A 26 4.74 -6.80 9.97
CA LEU A 26 4.92 -6.20 8.66
C LEU A 26 5.52 -4.80 8.78
N LYS A 27 6.30 -4.42 7.78
CA LYS A 27 6.62 -3.03 7.46
C LYS A 27 6.14 -2.79 6.04
N ASP A 28 5.33 -1.79 5.84
CA ASP A 28 4.79 -1.50 4.53
C ASP A 28 4.93 -0.01 4.19
N SER A 29 4.77 0.31 2.91
CA SER A 29 4.83 1.69 2.45
C SER A 29 4.02 1.85 1.18
N ILE A 30 3.40 3.01 1.04
CA ILE A 30 2.71 3.40 -0.18
C ILE A 30 3.09 4.82 -0.59
N SER A 31 3.33 5.02 -1.88
CA SER A 31 3.67 6.31 -2.45
C SER A 31 2.92 6.56 -3.74
N LEU A 32 2.35 7.76 -3.89
CA LEU A 32 1.80 8.28 -5.13
C LEU A 32 2.66 9.44 -5.60
N THR A 33 3.18 9.33 -6.82
CA THR A 33 4.02 10.36 -7.44
C THR A 33 3.47 10.71 -8.82
N ASP A 34 3.31 11.99 -9.13
CA ASP A 34 2.87 12.41 -10.47
C ASP A 34 4.02 12.35 -11.49
N ALA A 35 3.69 12.61 -12.77
CA ALA A 35 4.68 12.55 -13.86
C ALA A 35 5.83 13.57 -13.76
N TYR A 36 5.71 14.60 -12.91
CA TYR A 36 6.78 15.57 -12.65
C TYR A 36 7.60 15.23 -11.41
N GLY A 37 7.34 14.07 -10.78
CA GLY A 37 8.03 13.68 -9.56
C GLY A 37 7.45 14.30 -8.29
N LYS A 38 6.30 15.00 -8.38
CA LYS A 38 5.64 15.54 -7.19
C LYS A 38 5.01 14.39 -6.40
N ILE A 39 5.40 14.27 -5.13
CA ILE A 39 4.77 13.34 -4.20
C ILE A 39 3.37 13.87 -3.87
N LEU A 40 2.35 13.12 -4.27
CA LEU A 40 0.94 13.40 -3.99
C LEU A 40 0.55 12.83 -2.62
N THR A 41 1.15 11.71 -2.24
CA THR A 41 1.00 11.05 -0.95
C THR A 41 2.19 10.13 -0.71
N SER A 42 2.68 10.09 0.52
CA SER A 42 3.56 9.03 0.99
C SER A 42 3.13 8.66 2.40
N ASN A 43 2.89 7.38 2.63
CA ASN A 43 2.66 6.86 3.96
C ASN A 43 3.59 5.67 4.18
N GLU A 44 4.34 5.74 5.28
CA GLU A 44 5.17 4.65 5.73
C GLU A 44 4.49 3.94 6.90
N ASN A 45 4.73 2.65 7.01
CA ASN A 45 4.37 1.82 8.15
C ASN A 45 2.86 1.87 8.47
N LEU A 46 2.01 1.53 7.50
CA LEU A 46 0.56 1.47 7.69
C LEU A 46 0.13 0.35 8.65
N PHE A 47 1.03 -0.60 8.95
CA PHE A 47 0.90 -1.63 9.98
C PHE A 47 2.05 -1.51 10.99
N PRO A 48 1.98 -0.54 11.93
CA PRO A 48 3.03 -0.37 12.93
C PRO A 48 3.07 -1.54 13.93
N GLU A 49 1.90 -2.13 14.19
CA GLU A 49 1.68 -3.24 15.11
C GLU A 49 1.66 -4.60 14.39
N LEU A 50 1.73 -5.67 15.18
CA LEU A 50 1.51 -7.02 14.68
C LEU A 50 0.10 -7.16 14.07
N VAL A 51 0.00 -7.90 12.96
CA VAL A 51 -1.25 -8.13 12.23
C VAL A 51 -1.63 -9.61 12.34
N ILE A 52 -2.89 -9.91 12.61
CA ILE A 52 -3.38 -11.29 12.61
C ILE A 52 -3.27 -11.85 11.19
N ALA A 53 -2.58 -12.98 11.02
CA ALA A 53 -2.28 -13.54 9.70
C ALA A 53 -3.52 -14.01 8.92
N THR A 54 -4.63 -14.32 9.61
CA THR A 54 -5.91 -14.64 8.94
C THR A 54 -6.51 -13.41 8.25
N ASN A 55 -6.43 -12.23 8.87
CA ASN A 55 -6.92 -10.98 8.28
C ASN A 55 -6.16 -10.62 6.99
N LEU A 56 -4.90 -11.06 6.92
CA LEU A 56 -4.01 -10.95 5.77
C LEU A 56 -4.34 -11.92 4.63
N GLY A 57 -4.90 -13.08 4.98
CA GLY A 57 -5.46 -14.02 4.02
C GLY A 57 -6.76 -13.52 3.42
N ASP A 58 -7.57 -12.84 4.23
CA ASP A 58 -8.92 -12.39 3.86
C ASP A 58 -8.90 -11.08 3.06
N GLN A 59 -8.29 -10.00 3.58
CA GLN A 59 -8.20 -8.73 2.86
C GLN A 59 -7.41 -7.65 3.61
N LEU A 60 -6.40 -7.06 2.98
CA LEU A 60 -5.75 -5.85 3.48
C LEU A 60 -6.30 -4.63 2.73
N TYR A 61 -7.02 -3.78 3.47
CA TYR A 61 -7.70 -2.60 2.94
C TYR A 61 -7.05 -1.30 3.41
N ARG A 62 -6.71 -0.43 2.45
CA ARG A 62 -6.30 0.96 2.71
C ARG A 62 -6.86 1.88 1.63
N SER A 63 -7.16 3.10 2.05
CA SER A 63 -7.61 4.17 1.16
C SER A 63 -6.61 5.31 1.13
N ILE A 64 -6.24 5.79 -0.05
CA ILE A 64 -5.49 7.03 -0.21
C ILE A 64 -6.44 8.09 -0.73
N THR A 65 -6.45 9.24 -0.05
CA THR A 65 -7.18 10.41 -0.51
C THR A 65 -6.24 11.31 -1.28
N MET A 66 -6.51 11.52 -2.57
CA MET A 66 -5.82 12.53 -3.36
C MET A 66 -6.44 13.90 -3.06
N SER A 67 -5.67 14.74 -2.37
CA SER A 67 -6.08 16.10 -2.02
C SER A 67 -6.02 17.03 -3.25
N LYS A 68 -6.95 17.99 -3.30
CA LYS A 68 -7.12 18.96 -4.39
C LYS A 68 -5.78 19.53 -4.92
N GLY A 69 -5.62 19.47 -6.24
CA GLY A 69 -4.52 20.08 -6.98
C GLY A 69 -4.53 19.65 -8.43
N SER A 70 -3.76 20.32 -9.29
CA SER A 70 -3.48 19.77 -10.63
C SER A 70 -2.57 18.55 -10.47
N VAL A 71 -3.03 17.41 -10.98
CA VAL A 71 -2.25 16.17 -11.04
C VAL A 71 -1.81 15.95 -12.47
N LYS A 72 -0.56 15.54 -12.66
CA LYS A 72 -0.01 15.24 -13.98
C LYS A 72 0.07 13.73 -14.19
N ASN A 73 -0.69 13.27 -15.17
CA ASN A 73 -0.63 11.87 -15.59
C ASN A 73 0.71 11.53 -16.26
N PRO A 74 1.17 10.26 -16.15
CA PRO A 74 0.60 9.22 -15.29
C PRO A 74 1.02 9.41 -13.82
N ILE A 75 0.14 8.99 -12.91
CA ILE A 75 0.46 8.86 -11.48
C ILE A 75 1.09 7.48 -11.28
N THR A 76 2.28 7.44 -10.69
CA THR A 76 2.93 6.20 -10.29
C THR A 76 2.52 5.87 -8.85
N CYS A 77 1.91 4.70 -8.67
CA CYS A 77 1.62 4.13 -7.36
C CYS A 77 2.64 3.03 -7.07
N GLY A 78 3.45 3.25 -6.04
CA GLY A 78 4.36 2.24 -5.49
C GLY A 78 3.81 1.71 -4.18
N PHE A 79 3.76 0.39 -4.03
CA PHE A 79 3.36 -0.27 -2.80
C PHE A 79 4.33 -1.40 -2.47
N LYS A 80 4.73 -1.47 -1.20
CA LYS A 80 5.66 -2.49 -0.70
C LYS A 80 5.21 -3.00 0.65
N ILE A 81 5.30 -4.31 0.86
CA ILE A 81 5.21 -4.99 2.16
C ILE A 81 6.50 -5.75 2.37
N HIS A 82 7.06 -5.64 3.55
CA HIS A 82 8.22 -6.38 4.03
C HIS A 82 7.84 -7.11 5.30
N ASP A 83 8.11 -8.41 5.35
CA ASP A 83 8.12 -9.17 6.59
C ASP A 83 9.26 -8.66 7.47
N ARG A 84 9.03 -8.29 8.72
CA ARG A 84 10.14 -7.88 9.59
C ARG A 84 10.91 -9.08 10.14
N GLN A 85 10.32 -10.26 10.11
CA GLN A 85 10.89 -11.50 10.65
C GLN A 85 11.62 -12.32 9.57
N SER A 86 11.42 -12.01 8.28
CA SER A 86 12.11 -12.68 7.18
C SER A 86 12.49 -11.68 6.08
N ASN A 87 13.36 -12.06 5.13
CA ASN A 87 13.68 -11.20 3.99
C ASN A 87 12.62 -11.28 2.86
N LYS A 88 11.37 -11.64 3.19
CA LYS A 88 10.30 -11.75 2.21
C LYS A 88 9.62 -10.39 2.03
N TYR A 89 9.36 -10.05 0.78
CA TYR A 89 8.66 -8.83 0.43
C TYR A 89 7.67 -9.06 -0.70
N LEU A 90 6.61 -8.26 -0.71
CA LEU A 90 5.71 -8.07 -1.83
C LEU A 90 5.89 -6.63 -2.30
N GLU A 91 6.12 -6.44 -3.59
CA GLU A 91 6.28 -5.11 -4.17
C GLU A 91 5.46 -5.03 -5.45
N THR A 92 4.73 -3.94 -5.62
CA THR A 92 4.00 -3.65 -6.84
C THR A 92 4.15 -2.18 -7.20
N CYS A 93 4.22 -1.92 -8.50
CA CYS A 93 4.29 -0.59 -9.07
C CYS A 93 3.36 -0.55 -10.27
N PHE A 94 2.40 0.38 -10.26
CA PHE A 94 1.45 0.55 -11.35
C PHE A 94 1.23 2.02 -11.66
N LYS A 95 0.80 2.28 -12.89
CA LYS A 95 0.51 3.63 -13.37
C LYS A 95 -0.99 3.83 -13.48
N LEU A 96 -1.47 4.94 -12.94
CA LEU A 96 -2.85 5.40 -13.06
C LEU A 96 -2.90 6.62 -13.97
N THR A 97 -3.93 6.69 -14.80
CA THR A 97 -4.21 7.86 -15.64
C THR A 97 -5.60 8.36 -15.27
N VAL A 98 -5.70 9.60 -14.80
CA VAL A 98 -6.97 10.26 -14.54
C VAL A 98 -7.48 10.90 -15.83
N THR A 99 -8.57 10.40 -16.39
CA THR A 99 -9.21 10.94 -17.61
C THR A 99 -10.54 11.61 -17.25
N ASN A 100 -10.86 12.71 -17.93
CA ASN A 100 -12.19 13.34 -17.86
C ASN A 100 -13.18 12.67 -18.81
#